data_AF-A0A6M0FGB5-F1
#
_entry.id   AF-A0A6M0FGB5-F1
#
_cell.length_a   1.000
_cell.length_b   1.000
_cell.length_c   1.000
_cell.angle_alpha   90.00
_cell.angle_beta   90.00
_cell.angle_gamma   90.00
#
_symmetry.space_group_name_H-M   'P 1'
#
loop_
_entity.id
_entity.type
_entity.pdbx_description
1 polymer ?
#
loop_
_entity_poly.entity_id
_entity_poly.type
_entity_poly.pdbx_seq_one_letter_code
_entity_poly.pdbx_strand_id
1 'polypeptide(L)' 'MNIKIDYKIISKIYESANSLIYRAIKPDKSPIILKILKENYPTKSELIRYQQEYEITKSLNSNRIIKAYNRLVAK' A
#
# COMPACT_ATOMS: atom_id res chain seq x y z
N MET A 1 4.57 7.84 -19.93
CA MET A 1 5.60 8.17 -18.93
C MET A 1 5.47 7.14 -17.80
N ASN A 2 6.26 6.06 -17.84
CA ASN A 2 6.18 4.97 -16.86
C ASN A 2 6.91 5.40 -15.59
N ILE A 3 6.16 5.86 -14.57
CA ILE A 3 6.73 6.16 -13.27
C ILE A 3 7.02 4.83 -12.58
N LYS A 4 8.23 4.31 -12.78
CA LYS A 4 8.80 3.24 -11.94
C LYS A 4 9.23 3.92 -10.64
N ILE A 5 8.39 3.83 -9.61
CA ILE A 5 8.71 4.42 -8.32
C ILE A 5 9.69 3.44 -7.65
N ASP A 6 10.98 3.77 -7.68
CA ASP A 6 12.03 2.97 -7.04
C ASP A 6 11.93 3.13 -5.51
N TYR A 7 11.05 2.35 -4.91
CA TYR A 7 10.98 2.18 -3.46
C TYR A 7 12.07 1.21 -3.01
N LYS A 8 12.95 1.65 -2.12
CA LYS A 8 13.93 0.76 -1.49
C LYS A 8 13.27 0.02 -0.33
N ILE A 9 13.00 -1.27 -0.49
CA ILE A 9 12.53 -2.13 0.60
C ILE A 9 13.64 -2.24 1.65
N ILE A 10 13.30 -1.98 2.92
CA ILE A 10 14.22 -2.10 4.05
C ILE A 10 14.02 -3.47 4.72
N SER A 11 12.78 -3.78 5.09
CA SER A 11 12.46 -5.02 5.80
C SER A 11 10.98 -5.37 5.68
N LYS A 12 10.67 -6.67 5.75
CA LYS A 12 9.31 -7.17 6.00
C LYS A 12 9.03 -7.00 7.49
N ILE A 13 8.00 -6.26 7.84
CA ILE A 13 7.64 -6.00 9.25
C ILE A 13 6.42 -6.81 9.70
N TYR A 14 5.61 -7.30 8.75
CA TYR A 14 4.48 -8.16 9.05
C TYR A 14 4.06 -8.98 7.83
N GLU A 15 3.51 -10.15 8.08
CA GLU A 15 2.94 -11.04 7.07
C GLU A 15 1.63 -11.61 7.58
N SER A 16 0.58 -11.46 6.79
CA SER A 16 -0.72 -12.08 7.02
C SER A 16 -1.01 -13.12 5.93
N ALA A 17 -2.17 -13.78 6.05
CA ALA A 17 -2.67 -14.69 5.02
C ALA A 17 -2.82 -14.01 3.65
N ASN A 18 -3.20 -12.72 3.62
CA ASN A 18 -3.62 -12.04 2.39
C ASN A 18 -2.69 -10.89 1.98
N SER A 19 -1.78 -10.47 2.86
CA SER A 19 -0.92 -9.31 2.60
C SER A 19 0.46 -9.42 3.24
N LEU A 20 1.42 -8.72 2.62
CA LEU A 20 2.76 -8.51 3.12
C LEU A 20 2.93 -7.02 3.43
N ILE A 21 3.47 -6.70 4.60
CA ILE A 21 3.74 -5.33 5.02
C ILE A 21 5.25 -5.13 5.06
N TYR A 22 5.74 -4.19 4.27
CA TYR A 22 7.13 -3.80 4.20
C TYR A 22 7.34 -2.37 4.69
N ARG A 23 8.45 -2.16 5.37
CA ARG A 23 9.02 -0.84 5.55
C ARG A 23 9.92 -0.53 4.36
N ALA A 24 9.74 0.63 3.75
CA ALA A 24 10.54 1.07 2.60
C ALA A 24 10.88 2.56 2.70
N ILE A 25 11.80 3.00 1.84
CA ILE A 25 12.18 4.41 1.67
C ILE A 25 11.88 4.82 0.22
N LYS A 26 11.24 5.99 0.07
CA LYS A 26 11.05 6.65 -1.23
C LYS A 26 12.36 7.27 -1.75
N PRO A 27 12.46 7.60 -3.05
CA PRO A 27 13.59 8.37 -3.59
C PRO A 27 13.86 9.68 -2.83
N ASP A 28 12.82 10.32 -2.31
CA ASP A 28 12.90 11.54 -1.48
C ASP A 28 13.38 11.29 -0.03
N LYS A 29 13.86 10.08 0.27
CA LYS A 29 14.31 9.61 1.61
C LYS A 29 13.23 9.54 2.68
N SER A 30 11.95 9.76 2.35
CA SER A 30 10.89 9.61 3.35
C SER A 30 10.56 8.13 3.60
N PRO A 31 10.44 7.69 4.86
CA PRO A 31 10.01 6.34 5.18
C PRO A 31 8.54 6.15 4.82
N ILE A 32 8.21 4.98 4.28
CA ILE A 32 6.85 4.57 3.93
C ILE A 32 6.57 3.13 4.35
N ILE A 33 5.28 2.81 4.44
CA ILE A 33 4.79 1.44 4.60
C ILE A 33 4.17 1.00 3.28
N LEU A 34 4.62 -0.15 2.76
CA LEU A 34 4.05 -0.79 1.58
C LEU A 34 3.20 -1.98 2.03
N LYS A 35 1.92 -1.99 1.66
CA LYS A 35 1.00 -3.12 1.82
C LYS A 35 0.82 -3.78 0.45
N ILE A 36 1.38 -4.97 0.29
CA ILE A 36 1.32 -5.76 -0.95
C ILE A 36 0.33 -6.90 -0.74
N LEU A 37 -0.63 -7.05 -1.64
CA LEU A 37 -1.59 -8.15 -1.62
C LEU A 37 -0.97 -9.40 -2.28
N LYS A 38 -1.22 -10.59 -1.72
CA LYS A 38 -0.69 -11.85 -2.26
C LYS A 38 -1.51 -12.30 -3.48
N GLU A 39 -0.85 -12.89 -4.49
CA GLU A 39 -1.42 -13.23 -5.82
C GLU A 39 -2.64 -14.16 -5.80
N ASN A 40 -2.79 -15.01 -4.77
CA ASN A 40 -3.98 -15.87 -4.61
C ASN A 40 -5.25 -15.10 -4.17
N TYR A 41 -5.18 -13.77 -4.17
CA TYR A 41 -6.27 -12.85 -3.85
C TYR A 41 -6.17 -11.64 -4.79
N PRO A 42 -7.29 -11.08 -5.30
CA PRO A 42 -8.58 -11.07 -4.60
C PRO A 42 -9.78 -11.52 -5.46
N THR A 43 -10.82 -12.00 -4.78
CA THR A 43 -12.16 -12.02 -5.36
C THR A 43 -12.61 -10.59 -5.72
N LYS A 44 -13.58 -10.44 -6.64
CA LYS A 44 -14.12 -9.10 -6.98
C LYS A 44 -14.57 -8.32 -5.74
N SER A 45 -15.16 -9.00 -4.76
CA SER A 45 -15.61 -8.40 -3.50
C SER A 45 -14.48 -7.82 -2.67
N GLU A 46 -13.30 -8.43 -2.69
CA GLU A 46 -12.16 -7.94 -1.92
C GLU A 46 -11.42 -6.82 -2.61
N LEU A 47 -11.38 -6.82 -3.94
CA LEU A 47 -10.93 -5.65 -4.70
C LEU A 47 -11.77 -4.43 -4.32
N ILE A 48 -13.10 -4.58 -4.28
CA ILE A 48 -14.03 -3.52 -3.86
C ILE A 48 -13.74 -3.10 -2.42
N ARG A 49 -13.56 -4.05 -1.50
CA ARG A 49 -13.24 -3.75 -0.09
C ARG A 49 -11.92 -2.98 0.05
N TYR A 50 -10.87 -3.39 -0.65
CA TYR A 50 -9.58 -2.68 -0.61
C TYR A 50 -9.66 -1.30 -1.25
N GLN A 51 -10.47 -1.14 -2.29
CA GLN A 51 -10.74 0.17 -2.87
C GLN A 51 -11.46 1.08 -1.85
N GLN A 52 -12.50 0.58 -1.18
CA GLN A 52 -13.20 1.33 -0.13
C GLN A 52 -12.26 1.70 1.03
N GLU A 53 -11.44 0.77 1.52
CA GLU A 53 -10.45 1.03 2.57
C GLU A 53 -9.50 2.17 2.18
N TYR A 54 -9.01 2.14 0.93
CA TYR A 54 -8.14 3.18 0.40
C TYR A 54 -8.85 4.55 0.30
N GLU A 55 -10.06 4.61 -0.26
CA GLU A 55 -10.79 5.88 -0.41
C GLU A 55 -11.16 6.49 0.95
N ILE A 56 -11.57 5.66 1.92
CA ILE A 56 -11.84 6.12 3.29
C ILE A 56 -10.57 6.67 3.92
N THR A 57 -9.47 5.91 3.91
CA THR A 57 -8.21 6.34 4.53
C THR A 57 -7.63 7.58 3.86
N LYS A 58 -7.78 7.70 2.54
CA LYS A 58 -7.33 8.86 1.76
C LYS A 58 -8.18 10.11 2.04
N SER A 59 -9.50 9.96 2.19
CA SER A 59 -10.40 11.09 2.49
C SER A 59 -10.22 11.64 3.91
N LEU A 60 -9.72 10.82 4.83
CA LEU A 60 -9.36 11.22 6.20
C LEU A 60 -8.05 12.03 6.22
N ASN A 61 -8.11 13.31 5.82
CA ASN A 61 -6.97 14.22 5.83
C ASN A 61 -6.70 14.79 7.24
N SER A 62 -6.26 13.94 8.16
CA SER A 62 -5.89 14.32 9.53
C SER A 62 -4.44 13.93 9.83
N ASN A 63 -3.72 14.77 10.58
CA ASN A 63 -2.35 14.47 11.02
C ASN A 63 -2.30 13.41 12.14
N ARG A 64 -3.45 12.99 12.68
CA ARG A 64 -3.56 11.91 13.68
C ARG A 64 -3.91 10.55 13.06
N ILE A 65 -4.18 10.52 11.76
CA ILE A 65 -4.59 9.33 11.03
C ILE A 65 -3.50 8.99 10.00
N ILE A 66 -3.25 7.71 9.79
CA ILE A 66 -2.29 7.24 8.79
C ILE A 66 -2.76 7.72 7.41
N LYS A 67 -1.86 8.38 6.66
CA LYS A 67 -2.16 8.86 5.31
C LYS A 67 -1.92 7.76 4.27
N ALA A 68 -2.93 7.49 3.45
CA ALA A 68 -2.77 6.67 2.25
C ALA A 68 -2.24 7.53 1.09
N TYR A 69 -1.01 7.26 0.64
CA TYR A 69 -0.37 8.07 -0.39
C TYR A 69 -0.77 7.66 -1.81
N ASN A 70 -0.60 6.37 -2.14
CA ASN A 70 -0.86 5.84 -3.48
C ASN A 70 -1.40 4.41 -3.38
N ARG A 71 -2.26 4.02 -4.32
CA ARG A 71 -2.65 2.63 -4.57
C ARG A 71 -2.08 2.20 -5.91
N LEU A 72 -1.20 1.21 -5.90
CA LEU A 72 -0.68 0.58 -7.11
C LEU A 72 -1.49 -0.68 -7.39
N VAL A 73 -1.84 -0.88 -8.65
CA VAL A 73 -2.51 -2.10 -9.13
C VAL A 73 -1.56 -2.73 -10.12
N ALA A 74 -1.14 -3.97 -9.85
CA ALA A 74 -0.45 -4.76 -10.87
C ALA A 74 -1.45 -5.01 -12.01
N LYS A 75 -1.05 -4.66 -13.24
CA LYS A 75 -1.82 -4.99 -14.44
C LYS A 75 -1.57 -6.44 -14.82
#